data_AF-A0A6I4NAH0-F1
#
_entry.id   AF-A0A6I4NAH0-F1
#
_cell.length_a   1.000
_cell.length_b   1.000
_cell.length_c   1.000
_cell.angle_alpha   90.00
_cell.angle_beta   90.00
_cell.angle_gamma   90.00
#
_symmetry.space_group_name_H-M   'P 1'
#
loop_
_entity.id
_entity.type
_entity.pdbx_description
1 polymer ?
#
loop_
_entity_poly.entity_id
_entity_poly.type
_entity_poly.pdbx_seq_one_letter_code
_entity_poly.pdbx_strand_id
1 'polypeptide(L)'
;MTYRITGTGHADVSYLARSAGGGATVESRVELPWRKTVHVPLGKDPAVSIQLGKDGGEASCALAVRGEHKQRATAFGSYGRAICTAGIPE
;
A
#
# COMPACT_ATOMS: atom_id res chain seq x y z
N MET A 1 9.59 -7.60 -4.53
CA MET A 1 8.52 -7.61 -3.49
C MET A 1 7.25 -7.09 -4.10
N THR A 2 6.10 -7.53 -3.60
CA THR A 2 4.81 -7.28 -4.23
C THR A 2 3.83 -6.73 -3.21
N TYR A 3 3.26 -5.56 -3.49
CA TYR A 3 2.09 -5.08 -2.76
C TYR A 3 0.84 -5.42 -3.52
N ARG A 4 -0.18 -5.83 -2.78
CA ARG A 4 -1.56 -5.88 -3.24
C ARG A 4 -2.36 -4.89 -2.42
N ILE A 5 -2.96 -3.92 -3.11
CA ILE A 5 -3.88 -2.97 -2.50
C ILE A 5 -5.28 -3.31 -3.01
N THR A 6 -6.21 -3.49 -2.08
CA THR A 6 -7.61 -3.78 -2.35
C THR A 6 -8.47 -2.82 -1.55
N GLY A 7 -9.53 -2.26 -2.13
CA GLY A 7 -10.44 -1.41 -1.35
C GLY A 7 -11.59 -0.86 -2.16
N THR A 8 -12.47 -0.13 -1.47
CA THR A 8 -13.65 0.55 -1.98
C THR A 8 -13.70 2.00 -1.48
N GLY A 9 -14.10 2.93 -2.36
CA GLY A 9 -14.14 4.37 -2.08
C GLY A 9 -12.92 5.15 -2.59
N HIS A 10 -12.67 6.30 -1.95
CA HIS A 10 -11.55 7.18 -2.27
C HIS A 10 -10.47 7.09 -1.20
N ALA A 11 -9.22 6.91 -1.62
CA ALA A 11 -8.08 6.88 -0.71
C ALA A 11 -6.88 7.61 -1.30
N ASP A 12 -6.08 8.17 -0.40
CA ASP A 12 -4.72 8.60 -0.69
C ASP A 12 -3.78 7.43 -0.36
N VAL A 13 -3.01 7.00 -1.34
CA VAL A 13 -2.10 5.86 -1.23
C VAL A 13 -0.68 6.34 -1.51
N SER A 14 0.22 6.11 -0.56
CA SER A 14 1.64 6.42 -0.71
C SER A 14 2.45 5.13 -0.62
N TYR A 15 3.32 4.86 -1.58
CA TYR A 15 4.14 3.65 -1.59
C TYR A 15 5.51 3.86 -2.22
N LEU A 16 6.50 3.10 -1.75
CA LEU A 16 7.82 3.05 -2.38
C LEU A 16 7.78 2.14 -3.61
N ALA A 17 7.96 2.72 -4.80
CA ALA A 17 7.96 2.03 -6.09
C ALA A 17 9.38 1.90 -6.67
N ARG A 18 9.54 1.07 -7.71
CA ARG A 18 10.75 0.99 -8.55
C ARG A 18 10.91 2.25 -9.43
N SER A 19 10.75 3.43 -8.88
CA SER A 19 11.06 4.67 -9.58
C SER A 19 12.56 4.91 -9.46
N ALA A 20 13.23 5.19 -10.58
CA ALA A 20 14.69 5.33 -10.67
C ALA A 20 15.31 6.35 -9.67
N GLY A 21 14.50 7.24 -9.08
CA GLY A 21 14.91 8.22 -8.07
C GLY A 21 14.71 7.82 -6.60
N GLY A 22 14.21 6.61 -6.31
CA GLY A 22 14.06 6.14 -4.93
C GLY A 22 13.00 6.86 -4.08
N GLY A 23 12.16 7.71 -4.68
CA GLY A 23 11.09 8.44 -4.02
C GLY A 23 9.81 7.61 -3.84
N ALA A 24 9.03 7.95 -2.81
CA ALA A 24 7.68 7.44 -2.63
C ALA A 24 6.76 8.00 -3.72
N THR A 25 6.01 7.12 -4.38
CA THR A 25 4.90 7.48 -5.25
C THR A 25 3.68 7.75 -4.38
N VAL A 26 3.14 8.96 -4.49
CA VAL A 26 1.89 9.35 -3.83
C VAL A 26 0.82 9.44 -4.90
N GLU A 27 -0.25 8.67 -4.72
CA GLU A 27 -1.44 8.72 -5.54
C GLU A 27 -2.57 9.23 -4.65
N SER A 28 -3.09 10.41 -4.97
CA SER A 28 -4.13 11.08 -4.18
C SER A 28 -5.51 10.91 -4.79
N ARG A 29 -6.55 10.82 -3.93
CA ARG A 29 -7.96 10.62 -4.35
C ARG A 29 -8.11 9.52 -5.40
N VAL A 30 -7.37 8.42 -5.22
CA VAL A 30 -7.47 7.29 -6.13
C VAL A 30 -8.85 6.68 -5.92
N GLU A 31 -9.68 6.68 -6.97
CA GLU A 31 -10.81 5.76 -7.03
C GLU A 31 -10.20 4.37 -6.98
N LEU A 32 -10.42 3.65 -5.88
CA LEU A 32 -9.76 2.38 -5.65
C LEU A 32 -10.08 1.42 -6.80
N PRO A 33 -9.07 0.89 -7.51
CA PRO A 33 -9.14 -0.49 -7.90
C PRO A 33 -8.62 -1.35 -6.76
N TRP A 34 -9.57 -2.14 -6.31
CA TRP A 34 -9.60 -3.51 -5.81
C TRP A 34 -8.62 -4.53 -6.43
N ARG A 35 -7.67 -4.15 -7.32
CA ARG A 35 -6.43 -4.93 -7.44
C ARG A 35 -5.28 -4.17 -8.11
N LYS A 36 -4.52 -3.38 -7.34
CA LYS A 36 -3.22 -2.88 -7.79
C LYS A 36 -2.10 -3.77 -7.29
N THR A 37 -1.23 -4.19 -8.20
CA THR A 37 -0.03 -4.97 -7.90
C THR A 37 1.20 -4.13 -8.18
N VAL A 38 1.92 -3.72 -7.14
CA VAL A 38 3.13 -2.88 -7.28
C VAL A 38 4.36 -3.72 -7.01
N HIS A 39 5.34 -3.63 -7.91
CA HIS A 39 6.65 -4.26 -7.75
C HIS A 39 7.63 -3.30 -7.08
N VAL A 40 8.18 -3.72 -5.95
CA VAL A 40 9.19 -2.98 -5.18
C VAL A 40 10.57 -3.61 -5.42
N PRO A 41 11.61 -2.80 -5.66
CA PRO A 41 12.98 -3.28 -5.75
C PRO A 41 13.42 -3.90 -4.42
N LEU A 42 14.21 -4.97 -4.49
CA LEU A 42 14.81 -5.63 -3.32
C LEU A 42 15.92 -4.72 -2.75
N GLY A 43 16.03 -4.63 -1.42
CA GLY A 43 17.05 -3.82 -0.74
C GLY A 43 16.59 -2.45 -0.23
N LYS A 44 15.30 -2.10 -0.36
CA LYS A 44 14.69 -0.97 0.37
C LYS A 44 13.52 -1.47 1.21
N ASP A 45 13.38 -0.91 2.41
CA ASP A 45 12.27 -1.27 3.28
C ASP A 45 10.94 -0.90 2.61
N PRO A 46 10.11 -1.90 2.30
CA PRO A 46 8.79 -1.67 1.76
C PRO A 46 7.92 -0.91 2.77
N ALA A 47 7.43 0.26 2.40
CA ALA A 47 6.32 0.91 3.09
C ALA A 47 5.18 1.27 2.12
N VAL A 48 3.95 0.97 2.54
CA VAL A 48 2.71 1.47 1.97
C VAL A 48 1.92 2.13 3.08
N SER A 49 1.47 3.36 2.85
CA SER A 49 0.53 4.06 3.70
C SER A 49 -0.73 4.33 2.91
N ILE A 50 -1.87 4.00 3.51
CA ILE A 50 -3.21 4.23 2.96
C ILE A 50 -3.95 5.13 3.94
N GLN A 51 -4.57 6.17 3.41
CA GLN A 51 -5.47 7.03 4.14
C GLN A 51 -6.79 7.14 3.38
N LEU A 52 -7.88 6.73 4.03
CA LEU A 52 -9.22 6.86 3.47
C LEU A 52 -9.66 8.32 3.50
N GLY A 53 -10.48 8.70 2.52
CA GLY A 53 -11.11 10.01 2.46
C GLY A 53 -12.20 10.20 3.52
N LYS A 54 -12.79 11.40 3.51
CA LYS A 54 -13.90 11.79 4.40
C LYS A 54 -15.14 10.91 4.21
N ASP A 55 -15.38 10.47 2.98
CA ASP A 55 -16.54 9.64 2.62
C ASP A 55 -16.43 8.23 3.22
N GLY A 56 -15.24 7.88 3.73
CA GLY A 56 -14.93 6.57 4.27
C GLY A 56 -14.81 5.51 3.18
N GLY A 57 -14.78 4.27 3.61
CA GLY A 57 -14.59 3.11 2.76
C GLY A 57 -13.87 1.99 3.48
N GLU A 58 -13.37 1.04 2.71
CA GLU A 58 -12.49 -0.02 3.21
C GLU A 58 -11.27 -0.09 2.31
N ALA A 59 -10.08 -0.14 2.90
CA ALA A 59 -8.86 -0.40 2.13
C ALA A 59 -7.94 -1.33 2.91
N SER A 60 -7.47 -2.37 2.23
CA SER A 60 -6.52 -3.32 2.74
C SER A 60 -5.26 -3.31 1.88
N CYS A 61 -4.11 -3.34 2.55
CA CYS A 61 -2.84 -3.63 1.93
C CYS A 61 -2.38 -5.02 2.39
N ALA A 62 -1.84 -5.79 1.46
CA ALA A 62 -1.14 -7.04 1.72
C ALA A 62 0.23 -6.98 1.06
N LEU A 63 1.26 -7.22 1.85
CA LEU A 63 2.65 -7.24 1.40
C LEU A 63 3.17 -8.67 1.36
N ALA A 64 3.68 -9.05 0.20
CA ALA A 64 4.35 -10.32 -0.02
C ALA A 64 5.81 -10.12 -0.45
N VAL A 65 6.72 -10.82 0.22
CA VAL A 65 8.16 -10.82 -0.07
C VAL A 65 8.53 -12.21 -0.53
N ARG A 66 9.04 -12.34 -1.77
CA ARG A 66 9.36 -13.64 -2.39
C ARG A 66 8.20 -14.66 -2.37
N GLY A 67 6.95 -14.18 -2.42
CA GLY A 67 5.75 -15.01 -2.36
C GLY A 67 5.26 -15.31 -0.94
N GLU A 68 6.02 -14.97 0.10
CA GLU A 68 5.58 -15.10 1.49
C GLU A 68 4.82 -13.84 1.94
N HIS A 69 3.59 -14.01 2.41
CA HIS A 69 2.84 -12.93 3.04
C HIS A 69 3.53 -12.53 4.34
N LYS A 70 4.02 -11.28 4.41
CA LYS A 70 4.71 -10.76 5.60
C LYS A 70 3.79 -9.90 6.45
N GLN A 71 2.97 -9.06 5.83
CA GLN A 71 2.10 -8.13 6.56
C GLN A 71 0.80 -7.87 5.82
N ARG A 72 -0.26 -7.64 6.58
CA ARG A 72 -1.55 -7.16 6.11
C ARG A 72 -2.07 -6.11 7.09
N ALA A 73 -2.59 -5.01 6.56
CA ALA A 73 -3.29 -4.01 7.36
C ALA A 73 -4.55 -3.56 6.63
N THR A 74 -5.61 -3.29 7.37
CA THR A 74 -6.90 -2.88 6.83
C THR A 74 -7.38 -1.63 7.54
N ALA A 75 -7.77 -0.62 6.77
CA ALA A 75 -8.42 0.61 7.20
C ALA A 75 -9.90 0.52 6.86
N PHE A 76 -10.73 1.07 7.74
CA PHE A 76 -12.17 1.16 7.55
C PHE A 76 -12.69 2.49 8.09
N GLY A 77 -13.80 2.96 7.52
CA GLY A 77 -14.49 4.18 7.94
C GLY A 77 -13.83 5.47 7.44
N SER A 78 -14.42 6.61 7.81
CA SER A 78 -13.95 7.94 7.45
C SER A 78 -12.56 8.20 8.00
N TYR A 79 -11.63 8.66 7.16
CA TYR A 79 -10.24 8.95 7.55
C TYR A 79 -9.46 7.76 8.14
N GLY A 80 -9.92 6.53 7.94
CA GLY A 80 -9.21 5.33 8.37
C GLY A 80 -7.81 5.26 7.76
N ARG A 81 -6.83 4.78 8.52
CA ARG A 81 -5.44 4.61 8.05
C ARG A 81 -4.99 3.17 8.17
N ALA A 82 -4.26 2.71 7.17
CA ALA A 82 -3.59 1.41 7.17
C ALA A 82 -2.16 1.58 6.68
N ILE A 83 -1.23 0.94 7.37
CA ILE A 83 0.19 0.97 7.01
C ILE A 83 0.68 -0.47 6.89
N CYS A 84 1.25 -0.80 5.74
CA CYS A 84 1.92 -2.07 5.50
C CYS A 84 3.40 -1.84 5.30
N THR A 85 4.20 -2.44 6.18
CA THR A 85 5.64 -2.51 6.07
C THR A 85 6.08 -3.97 6.13
N ALA A 86 7.30 -4.27 5.72
CA ALA A 86 7.96 -5.51 6.11
C ALA A 86 9.44 -5.24 6.28
N GLY A 87 10.03 -5.82 7.32
CA GLY A 87 11.48 -5.92 7.37
C GLY A 87 11.96 -6.79 6.22
N ILE A 88 12.98 -6.33 5.51
CA ILE A 88 13.75 -7.20 4.64
C ILE A 88 14.49 -8.17 5.57
N PRO A 89 14.30 -9.51 5.46
CA PRO A 89 15.20 -10.42 6.14
C PRO A 89 16.63 -10.15 5.63
N GLU A 90 17.58 -9.97 6.57
CA GLU A 90 19.01 -9.77 6.29
C GLU A 90 19.58 -10.81 5.32
#